data_AF-A0A0F9DTR6-F1
#
_entry.id   AF-A0A0F9DTR6-F1
#
_cell.length_a   1.000
_cell.length_b   1.000
_cell.length_c   1.000
_cell.angle_alpha   90.00
_cell.angle_beta   90.00
_cell.angle_gamma   90.00
#
_symmetry.space_group_name_H-M   'P 1'
#
loop_
_entity.id
_entity.type
_entity.pdbx_description
1 polymer ?
#
loop_
_entity_poly.entity_id
_entity_poly.type
_entity_poly.pdbx_seq_one_letter_code
_entity_poly.pdbx_strand_id
1 'polypeptide(L)'
;MQDTIATLCKGLPYFKRDGDTTYTNKRGNAVESASWPGGERYAFDFERCTVAKGWKQYDTKQDAWYFGVWVNLEQRQTFTYCEGDLSLVTCPDDEHLRAELADAARCYGDPPPAFVTYSFPDDSGIVTRTEVYDPRPEPTPA
;
A
#
# COMPACT_ATOMS: atom_id res chain seq x y z
N MET A 1 11.45 12.35 8.87
CA MET A 1 11.80 11.25 9.79
C MET A 1 10.99 10.06 9.33
N GLN A 2 11.62 8.89 9.15
CA GLN A 2 10.93 7.68 8.70
C GLN A 2 9.93 7.22 9.78
N ASP A 3 8.76 6.74 9.36
CA ASP A 3 7.80 6.11 10.25
C ASP A 3 8.31 4.75 10.74
N THR A 4 7.77 4.28 11.86
CA THR A 4 7.96 2.92 12.42
C THR A 4 6.57 2.31 12.64
N ILE A 5 6.47 0.99 12.81
CA ILE A 5 5.17 0.37 13.16
C ILE A 5 4.64 0.96 14.47
N ALA A 6 5.52 1.22 15.44
CA ALA A 6 5.16 1.81 16.72
C ALA A 6 4.55 3.22 16.58
N THR A 7 5.06 4.05 15.66
CA THR A 7 4.50 5.38 15.41
C THR A 7 3.19 5.30 14.66
N LEU A 8 3.11 4.44 13.62
CA LEU A 8 1.88 4.25 12.83
C LEU A 8 0.74 3.70 13.71
N CYS A 9 1.03 2.80 14.64
CA CYS A 9 0.02 2.13 15.47
C CYS A 9 -0.22 2.80 16.83
N LYS A 10 0.45 3.94 17.10
CA LYS A 10 0.35 4.62 18.39
C LYS A 10 -1.10 4.93 18.76
N GLY A 11 -1.54 4.46 19.93
CA GLY A 11 -2.89 4.73 20.45
C GLY A 11 -4.01 3.93 19.77
N LEU A 12 -3.68 2.97 18.89
CA LEU A 12 -4.69 2.02 18.39
C LEU A 12 -5.13 1.09 19.54
N PRO A 13 -6.44 0.84 19.69
CA PRO A 13 -6.95 -0.05 20.72
C PRO A 13 -6.46 -1.48 20.47
N TYR A 14 -6.09 -2.21 21.51
CA TYR A 14 -5.61 -3.60 21.44
C TYR A 14 -4.31 -3.83 20.68
N PHE A 15 -3.67 -2.79 20.13
CA PHE A 15 -2.32 -2.91 19.62
C PHE A 15 -1.37 -3.19 20.78
N LYS A 16 -0.81 -4.39 20.80
CA LYS A 16 0.23 -4.81 21.72
C LYS A 16 1.40 -5.31 20.88
N ARG A 17 2.61 -4.85 21.20
CA ARG A 17 3.85 -5.34 20.60
C ARG A 17 4.19 -6.70 21.22
N ASP A 18 3.43 -7.72 20.88
CA ASP A 18 3.77 -9.10 21.23
C ASP A 18 4.50 -9.70 20.02
N GLY A 19 5.83 -9.79 20.09
CA GLY A 19 6.62 -10.47 19.04
C GLY A 19 7.12 -9.61 17.87
N ASP A 20 7.28 -8.30 18.06
CA ASP A 20 7.91 -7.41 17.07
C ASP A 20 9.23 -8.00 16.53
N THR A 21 9.26 -8.28 15.23
CA THR A 21 10.46 -8.82 14.58
C THR A 21 11.01 -7.79 13.60
N THR A 22 12.29 -7.47 13.77
CA THR A 22 13.08 -6.70 12.82
C THR A 22 14.03 -7.61 12.06
N TYR A 23 14.09 -7.47 10.74
CA TYR A 23 15.01 -8.24 9.90
C TYR A 23 15.31 -7.50 8.59
N THR A 24 16.32 -7.98 7.85
CA THR A 24 16.60 -7.50 6.49
C THR A 24 16.06 -8.51 5.49
N ASN A 25 15.23 -8.07 4.54
CA ASN A 25 14.68 -8.96 3.52
C ASN A 25 15.73 -9.29 2.43
N LYS A 26 15.39 -10.18 1.51
CA LYS A 26 16.28 -10.61 0.41
C LYS A 26 16.68 -9.47 -0.54
N ARG A 27 15.97 -8.35 -0.51
CA ARG A 27 16.24 -7.15 -1.32
C ARG A 27 17.10 -6.12 -0.59
N GLY A 28 17.54 -6.40 0.64
CA GLY A 28 18.39 -5.49 1.42
C GLY A 28 17.62 -4.45 2.24
N ASN A 29 16.29 -4.56 2.31
CA ASN A 29 15.46 -3.58 3.01
C ASN A 29 15.24 -3.97 4.47
N ALA A 30 15.18 -2.96 5.34
CA ALA A 30 14.81 -3.17 6.74
C ALA A 30 13.31 -3.40 6.84
N VAL A 31 12.90 -4.46 7.54
CA VAL A 31 11.50 -4.83 7.74
C VAL A 31 11.20 -4.84 9.23
N GLU A 32 10.16 -4.10 9.62
CA GLU A 32 9.47 -4.27 10.89
C GLU A 32 8.20 -5.09 10.65
N SER A 33 7.89 -5.99 11.57
CA SER A 33 6.64 -6.75 11.56
C SER A 33 6.04 -6.77 12.96
N ALA A 34 4.71 -6.71 13.03
CA ALA A 34 3.94 -6.78 14.27
C ALA A 34 2.54 -7.32 13.99
N SER A 35 1.80 -7.66 15.04
CA SER A 35 0.40 -8.03 14.96
C SER A 35 -0.48 -7.00 15.64
N TRP A 36 -1.64 -6.72 15.05
CA TRP A 36 -2.74 -5.97 15.63
C TRP A 36 -4.04 -6.77 15.53
N PRO A 37 -4.23 -7.78 16.40
CA PRO A 37 -5.42 -8.63 16.37
C PRO A 37 -6.68 -7.81 16.61
N GLY A 38 -7.67 -7.93 15.72
CA GLY A 38 -8.93 -7.18 15.80
C GLY A 38 -8.87 -5.74 15.29
N GLY A 39 -7.74 -5.31 14.71
CA GLY A 39 -7.67 -4.09 13.93
C GLY A 39 -8.38 -4.20 12.59
N GLU A 40 -8.56 -3.07 11.91
CA GLU A 40 -9.07 -3.00 10.54
C GLU A 40 -8.20 -2.09 9.68
N ARG A 41 -8.11 -2.38 8.37
CA ARG A 41 -7.32 -1.57 7.42
C ARG A 41 -7.69 -0.08 7.45
N TYR A 42 -8.95 0.24 7.76
CA TYR A 42 -9.49 1.59 7.62
C TYR A 42 -8.83 2.62 8.54
N ALA A 43 -8.25 2.17 9.66
CA ALA A 43 -7.40 3.03 10.47
C ALA A 43 -6.22 3.59 9.65
N PHE A 44 -5.64 2.78 8.76
CA PHE A 44 -4.55 3.20 7.90
C PHE A 44 -5.04 4.05 6.73
N ASP A 45 -6.17 3.71 6.11
CA ASP A 45 -6.74 4.49 5.01
C ASP A 45 -7.07 5.93 5.42
N PHE A 46 -7.71 6.11 6.57
CA PHE A 46 -8.31 7.40 6.94
C PHE A 46 -7.51 8.20 7.97
N GLU A 47 -6.61 7.58 8.72
CA GLU A 47 -5.90 8.27 9.81
C GLU A 47 -4.38 8.13 9.74
N ARG A 48 -3.84 6.93 9.47
CA ARG A 48 -2.40 6.67 9.65
C ARG A 48 -1.59 6.87 8.37
N CYS A 49 -2.03 6.32 7.25
CA CYS A 49 -1.38 6.34 5.95
C CYS A 49 -2.10 7.29 4.99
N THR A 50 -2.33 8.53 5.42
CA THR A 50 -3.03 9.54 4.62
C THR A 50 -2.10 10.30 3.66
N VAL A 51 -2.67 10.84 2.58
CA VAL A 51 -1.95 11.69 1.60
C VAL A 51 -1.27 12.88 2.26
N ALA A 52 -1.91 13.49 3.28
CA ALA A 52 -1.34 14.59 4.05
C ALA A 52 -0.05 14.21 4.82
N LYS A 53 0.16 12.91 5.06
CA LYS A 53 1.37 12.35 5.69
C LYS A 53 2.35 11.76 4.67
N GLY A 54 2.14 12.00 3.37
CA GLY A 54 2.99 11.51 2.28
C GLY A 54 2.72 10.06 1.87
N TRP A 55 1.73 9.41 2.46
CA TRP A 55 1.34 8.04 2.15
C TRP A 55 0.30 8.02 1.03
N LYS A 56 0.45 7.10 0.09
CA LYS A 56 -0.52 6.83 -0.97
C LYS A 56 -0.89 5.36 -0.94
N GLN A 57 -2.18 5.06 -1.08
CA GLN A 57 -2.62 3.69 -1.25
C GLN A 57 -2.05 3.11 -2.55
N TYR A 58 -1.58 1.88 -2.48
CA TYR A 58 -1.15 1.11 -3.62
C TYR A 58 -2.27 0.14 -3.96
N ASP A 59 -3.09 0.49 -4.95
CA ASP A 59 -4.24 -0.32 -5.30
C ASP A 59 -3.83 -1.67 -5.87
N THR A 60 -4.59 -2.68 -5.46
CA THR A 60 -4.37 -4.08 -5.80
C THR A 60 -5.60 -4.67 -6.46
N LYS A 61 -5.42 -5.68 -7.32
CA LYS A 61 -6.51 -6.45 -7.91
C LYS A 61 -7.10 -7.49 -6.95
N GLN A 62 -6.63 -7.55 -5.70
CA GLN A 62 -7.12 -8.52 -4.74
C GLN A 62 -8.53 -8.15 -4.28
N ASP A 63 -9.45 -9.11 -4.32
CA ASP A 63 -10.82 -8.99 -3.81
C ASP A 63 -10.88 -9.25 -2.29
N ALA A 64 -9.94 -8.65 -1.57
CA ALA A 64 -9.82 -8.79 -0.12
C ALA A 64 -9.99 -7.41 0.51
N TRP A 65 -11.23 -7.07 0.87
CA TRP A 65 -11.55 -5.77 1.45
C TRP A 65 -10.76 -5.47 2.73
N TYR A 66 -10.30 -6.50 3.47
CA TYR A 66 -9.49 -6.37 4.67
C TYR A 66 -7.97 -6.26 4.41
N PHE A 67 -7.51 -6.30 3.17
CA PHE A 67 -6.09 -6.21 2.81
C PHE A 67 -5.76 -4.82 2.27
N GLY A 68 -4.60 -4.26 2.65
CA GLY A 68 -4.16 -2.96 2.14
C GLY A 68 -2.65 -2.81 2.05
N VAL A 69 -2.21 -2.03 1.06
CA VAL A 69 -0.82 -1.64 0.84
C VAL A 69 -0.75 -0.12 0.68
N TRP A 70 0.24 0.52 1.30
CA TRP A 70 0.48 1.95 1.20
C TRP A 70 1.97 2.21 0.96
N VAL A 71 2.28 3.29 0.25
CA VAL A 71 3.64 3.67 -0.14
C VAL A 71 3.88 5.12 0.25
N ASN A 72 5.02 5.37 0.90
CA ASN A 72 5.54 6.71 1.15
C ASN A 72 6.83 6.88 0.33
N LEU A 73 6.75 7.65 -0.77
CA LEU A 73 7.86 7.82 -1.69
C LEU A 73 8.98 8.68 -1.09
N GLU A 74 8.65 9.69 -0.29
CA GLU A 74 9.63 10.58 0.33
C GLU A 74 10.46 9.83 1.39
N GLN A 75 9.81 8.99 2.18
CA GLN A 75 10.45 8.20 3.23
C GLN A 75 11.02 6.86 2.71
N ARG A 76 10.68 6.50 1.47
CA ARG A 76 11.01 5.22 0.80
C ARG A 76 10.51 4.01 1.58
N GLN A 77 9.24 4.07 1.97
CA GLN A 77 8.60 3.04 2.78
C GLN A 77 7.40 2.41 2.08
N THR A 78 7.19 1.12 2.34
CA THR A 78 5.95 0.43 2.02
C THR A 78 5.36 -0.16 3.29
N PHE A 79 4.05 -0.05 3.45
CA PHE A 79 3.32 -0.56 4.60
C PHE A 79 2.24 -1.53 4.09
N THR A 80 2.10 -2.67 4.74
CA THR A 80 1.11 -3.70 4.42
C THR A 80 0.33 -4.07 5.67
N TYR A 81 -0.98 -4.21 5.51
CA TYR A 81 -1.90 -4.74 6.52
C TYR A 81 -2.68 -5.91 5.93
N CYS A 82 -2.75 -7.04 6.64
CA CYS A 82 -3.59 -8.18 6.29
C CYS A 82 -4.09 -8.89 7.55
N GLU A 83 -5.40 -8.84 7.84
CA GLU A 83 -6.02 -9.61 8.94
C GLU A 83 -5.31 -9.42 10.31
N GLY A 84 -4.79 -8.21 10.56
CA GLY A 84 -4.03 -7.89 11.76
C GLY A 84 -2.51 -8.03 11.62
N ASP A 85 -2.00 -8.71 10.61
CA ASP A 85 -0.56 -8.72 10.33
C ASP A 85 -0.12 -7.39 9.73
N LEU A 86 0.94 -6.81 10.30
CA LEU A 86 1.53 -5.56 9.88
C LEU A 86 2.95 -5.79 9.37
N SER A 87 3.29 -5.19 8.24
CA SER A 87 4.67 -5.12 7.76
C SER A 87 5.00 -3.73 7.27
N LEU A 88 6.08 -3.16 7.80
CA LEU A 88 6.66 -1.90 7.34
C LEU A 88 8.05 -2.18 6.77
N VAL A 89 8.24 -1.87 5.49
CA VAL A 89 9.52 -1.98 4.82
C VAL A 89 10.10 -0.59 4.64
N THR A 90 11.36 -0.41 5.04
CA THR A 90 12.13 0.82 4.87
C THR A 90 13.30 0.56 3.93
N CYS A 91 13.31 1.29 2.81
CA CYS A 91 14.32 1.14 1.77
C CYS A 91 15.45 2.17 1.96
N PRO A 92 16.72 1.80 1.72
CA PRO A 92 17.84 2.72 1.85
C PRO A 92 17.88 3.77 0.73
N ASP A 93 17.39 3.44 -0.47
CA ASP A 93 17.40 4.30 -1.65
C ASP A 93 16.22 3.97 -2.61
N ASP A 94 16.13 4.72 -3.72
CA ASP A 94 15.05 4.59 -4.70
C ASP A 94 15.16 3.32 -5.56
N GLU A 95 16.35 2.75 -5.71
CA GLU A 95 16.53 1.48 -6.43
C GLU A 95 15.88 0.34 -5.64
N HIS A 96 16.12 0.32 -4.33
CA HIS A 96 15.51 -0.63 -3.42
C HIS A 96 13.99 -0.46 -3.31
N LEU A 97 13.50 0.79 -3.27
CA LEU A 97 12.06 1.06 -3.29
C LEU A 97 11.43 0.57 -4.60
N ARG A 98 12.08 0.84 -5.74
CA ARG A 98 11.61 0.36 -7.05
C ARG A 98 11.57 -1.18 -7.10
N ALA A 99 12.54 -1.86 -6.49
CA ALA A 99 12.52 -3.32 -6.36
C ALA A 99 11.37 -3.84 -5.47
N GLU A 100 11.02 -3.14 -4.38
CA GLU A 100 9.84 -3.46 -3.56
C GLU A 100 8.54 -3.31 -4.36
N LEU A 101 8.39 -2.20 -5.09
CA LEU A 101 7.18 -1.93 -5.88
C LEU A 101 7.03 -2.89 -7.06
N ALA A 102 8.14 -3.35 -7.64
CA ALA A 102 8.14 -4.40 -8.67
C ALA A 102 7.70 -5.75 -8.10
N ASP A 103 8.15 -6.10 -6.89
CA ASP A 103 7.70 -7.32 -6.21
C ASP A 103 6.23 -7.23 -5.78
N ALA A 104 5.79 -6.07 -5.30
CA ALA A 104 4.38 -5.80 -5.00
C ALA A 104 3.51 -5.95 -6.24
N ALA A 105 3.93 -5.41 -7.40
CA ALA A 105 3.21 -5.59 -8.66
C ALA A 105 3.13 -7.05 -9.08
N ARG A 106 4.21 -7.82 -8.91
CA ARG A 106 4.25 -9.26 -9.17
C ARG A 106 3.29 -10.05 -8.26
N CYS A 107 3.20 -9.68 -6.99
CA CYS A 107 2.36 -10.37 -6.00
C CYS A 107 0.88 -9.97 -6.07
N TYR A 108 0.59 -8.70 -6.33
CA TYR A 108 -0.74 -8.11 -6.19
C TYR A 108 -1.40 -7.74 -7.53
N GLY A 109 -0.70 -7.91 -8.65
CA GLY A 109 -1.16 -7.58 -10.00
C GLY A 109 -1.06 -6.09 -10.32
N ASP A 110 -1.65 -5.66 -11.44
CA ASP A 110 -1.80 -4.24 -11.82
C ASP A 110 -2.89 -3.55 -10.99
N PRO A 111 -2.99 -2.21 -10.96
CA PRO A 111 -4.08 -1.57 -10.24
C PRO A 111 -5.43 -1.87 -10.94
N PRO A 112 -6.54 -1.93 -10.20
CA PRO A 112 -7.87 -1.89 -10.80
C PRO A 112 -8.09 -0.53 -11.50
N PRO A 113 -9.05 -0.44 -12.44
CA PRO A 113 -9.50 0.86 -12.94
C PRO A 113 -10.00 1.72 -11.79
N ALA A 114 -9.56 2.98 -11.73
CA ALA A 114 -10.08 3.97 -10.80
C ALA A 114 -11.58 4.20 -11.04
N PHE A 115 -11.99 4.22 -12.31
CA PHE A 115 -13.39 4.19 -12.71
C PHE A 115 -13.57 3.65 -14.13
N VAL A 116 -14.81 3.28 -14.46
CA VAL A 116 -15.21 2.79 -15.78
C VAL A 116 -16.32 3.68 -16.33
N THR A 117 -16.16 4.19 -17.54
CA THR A 117 -17.20 4.93 -18.25
C THR A 117 -17.79 4.07 -19.37
N TYR A 118 -19.07 4.28 -19.63
CA TYR A 118 -19.78 3.69 -20.76
C TYR A 118 -20.26 4.83 -21.65
N SER A 119 -19.82 4.82 -22.90
CA SER A 119 -20.27 5.77 -23.91
C SER A 119 -21.17 5.07 -24.92
N PHE A 120 -22.24 5.76 -25.29
CA PHE A 120 -23.23 5.32 -26.27
C PHE A 120 -23.11 6.23 -27.49
N PRO A 121 -22.20 5.93 -28.44
CA PRO A 121 -22.23 6.59 -29.73
C PRO A 121 -23.54 6.18 -30.42
N ASP A 122 -24.51 7.09 -30.47
CA ASP A 122 -25.74 7.03 -31.26
C ASP A 122 -26.73 5.86 -31.01
N ASP A 123 -27.81 5.82 -31.80
CA ASP A 123 -28.89 4.82 -31.77
C ASP A 123 -28.43 3.42 -32.25
N SER A 124 -27.14 3.21 -32.59
CA SER A 124 -26.59 1.91 -33.00
C SER A 124 -26.61 0.86 -31.89
N GLY A 125 -26.77 1.30 -30.63
CA GLY A 125 -26.74 0.41 -29.46
C GLY A 125 -25.34 -0.13 -29.13
N ILE A 126 -24.28 0.35 -29.79
CA ILE A 126 -22.91 -0.02 -29.46
C ILE A 126 -22.51 0.70 -28.17
N VAL A 127 -22.11 -0.06 -27.15
CA VAL A 127 -21.61 0.48 -25.89
C VAL A 127 -20.09 0.39 -25.87
N THR A 128 -19.40 1.53 -25.80
CA THR A 128 -17.95 1.56 -25.62
C THR A 128 -17.63 1.68 -24.12
N ARG A 129 -16.98 0.65 -23.57
CA ARG A 129 -16.47 0.61 -22.20
C ARG A 129 -15.05 1.16 -22.17
N THR A 130 -14.84 2.22 -21.41
CA THR A 130 -13.52 2.84 -21.21
C THR A 130 -13.10 2.73 -19.75
N GLU A 131 -11.93 2.15 -19.50
CA GLU A 131 -11.32 2.06 -18.18
C GLU A 131 -10.35 3.23 -17.98
N VAL A 132 -10.47 3.92 -16.85
CA VAL A 132 -9.53 4.97 -16.45
C VAL A 132 -8.78 4.49 -15.22
N TYR A 133 -7.46 4.65 -15.23
CA TYR A 133 -6.56 4.16 -14.19
C TYR A 133 -5.83 5.31 -13.51
N ASP A 134 -5.67 5.22 -12.19
CA ASP A 134 -4.77 6.09 -11.45
C ASP A 134 -3.32 5.59 -11.56
N PRO A 135 -2.34 6.49 -11.73
CA PRO A 135 -0.94 6.10 -11.79
C PRO A 135 -0.49 5.55 -10.44
N ARG A 136 0.33 4.49 -10.47
CA ARG A 136 0.94 3.95 -9.26
C ARG A 136 1.91 4.96 -8.63
N PRO A 137 2.05 4.94 -7.29
CA PRO A 137 3.14 5.67 -6.65
C PRO A 137 4.47 5.07 -7.12
N GLU A 138 5.29 5.85 -7.80
CA GLU A 138 6.62 5.45 -8.27
C GLU A 138 7.68 6.48 -7.85
N PRO A 139 8.88 6.05 -7.44
CA PRO A 139 9.99 6.97 -7.21
C PRO A 139 10.41 7.67 -8.51
N THR A 140 10.84 8.93 -8.39
CA THR A 140 11.30 9.73 -9.52
C THR A 140 12.42 9.01 -10.30
N PRO A 141 12.45 9.09 -11.65
CA PRO A 141 13.61 8.64 -12.41
C PRO A 141 14.87 9.40 -11.97
N ALA A 142 16.00 8.69 -11.88
CA ALA A 142 17.31 9.27 -11.55
C ALA A 142 17.83 10.21 -12.65
#